data_AF-A0A2A5JKR3-F1
#
_entry.id   AF-A0A2A5JKR3-F1
#
_cell.length_a   1.000
_cell.length_b   1.000
_cell.length_c   1.000
_cell.angle_alpha   90.00
_cell.angle_beta   90.00
_cell.angle_gamma   90.00
#
_symmetry.space_group_name_H-M   'P 1'
#
loop_
_entity.id
_entity.type
_entity.pdbx_description
1 polymer ?
#
loop_
_entity_poly.entity_id
_entity_poly.type
_entity_poly.pdbx_seq_one_letter_code
_entity_poly.pdbx_strand_id
1 'polypeptide(L)'
;MLLGDLERALTFATQLAPSNVEILLNYADIYSLMGEKAKASEVYLQILASAPASQVEVVRIQALAHLGRHQEALIAIDEYLAEYPDSAEAFYVKSLIQTLIEEKYSAMASLKKSIDLGWSPSFYRLSWFKTLCHSPSLELRIGTEHFTYLCQVQITN
;
A
#
# COMPACT_ATOMS: atom_id res chain seq x y z
N MET A 1 -17.42 -9.76 8.41
CA MET A 1 -18.56 -8.97 7.87
C MET A 1 -18.05 -7.84 6.98
N LEU A 2 -17.23 -6.90 7.48
CA LEU A 2 -16.68 -5.77 6.69
C LEU A 2 -15.92 -6.15 5.39
N LEU A 3 -15.11 -7.22 5.40
CA LEU A 3 -14.33 -7.61 4.20
C LEU A 3 -15.22 -8.11 3.05
N GLY A 4 -16.28 -8.87 3.34
CA GLY A 4 -17.20 -9.39 2.31
C GLY A 4 -18.13 -8.31 1.73
N ASP A 5 -18.44 -7.27 2.51
CA ASP A 5 -19.17 -6.10 2.01
C ASP A 5 -18.27 -5.23 1.12
N LEU A 6 -16.99 -5.11 1.49
CA LEU A 6 -16.01 -4.33 0.74
C LEU A 6 -15.63 -5.02 -0.58
N GLU A 7 -15.46 -6.35 -0.60
CA GLU A 7 -15.25 -7.12 -1.83
C GLU A 7 -16.42 -6.94 -2.81
N ARG A 8 -17.66 -7.01 -2.33
CA ARG A 8 -18.85 -6.80 -3.17
C ARG A 8 -18.93 -5.38 -3.71
N ALA A 9 -18.63 -4.39 -2.88
CA ALA A 9 -18.61 -2.99 -3.31
C ALA A 9 -17.55 -2.74 -4.40
N LEU A 10 -16.34 -3.29 -4.24
CA LEU A 10 -15.29 -3.15 -5.26
C LEU A 10 -15.55 -3.97 -6.52
N THR A 11 -16.15 -5.17 -6.41
CA THR A 11 -16.60 -5.94 -7.57
C THR A 11 -17.62 -5.15 -8.41
N PHE A 12 -18.52 -4.42 -7.75
CA PHE A 12 -19.46 -3.56 -8.45
C PHE A 12 -18.75 -2.33 -9.06
N ALA A 13 -17.82 -1.71 -8.33
CA ALA A 13 -17.05 -0.58 -8.82
C ALA A 13 -16.20 -0.92 -10.06
N THR A 14 -15.58 -2.10 -10.10
CA THR A 14 -14.82 -2.59 -11.26
C THR A 14 -15.71 -2.87 -12.46
N GLN A 15 -16.97 -3.30 -12.27
CA GLN A 15 -17.92 -3.43 -13.38
C GLN A 15 -18.28 -2.08 -14.00
N LEU A 16 -18.37 -1.02 -13.20
CA LEU A 16 -18.69 0.33 -13.67
C LEU A 16 -17.50 1.04 -14.33
N ALA A 17 -16.29 0.79 -13.84
CA ALA A 17 -15.06 1.41 -14.33
C ALA A 17 -13.92 0.39 -14.42
N PRO A 18 -13.98 -0.57 -15.37
CA PRO A 18 -13.08 -1.72 -15.42
C PRO A 18 -11.62 -1.36 -15.73
N SER A 19 -11.37 -0.16 -16.25
CA SER A 19 -10.04 0.34 -16.56
C SER A 19 -9.50 1.35 -15.54
N ASN A 20 -10.24 1.66 -14.46
CA ASN A 20 -9.76 2.55 -13.42
C ASN A 20 -8.74 1.81 -12.53
N VAL A 21 -7.46 2.14 -12.70
CA VAL A 21 -6.35 1.48 -12.02
C VAL A 21 -6.33 1.69 -10.51
N GLU A 22 -6.88 2.78 -9.98
CA GLU A 22 -7.01 3.00 -8.54
C GLU A 22 -8.06 2.05 -7.93
N ILE A 23 -9.17 1.84 -8.63
CA ILE A 23 -10.19 0.86 -8.20
C ILE A 23 -9.62 -0.56 -8.27
N LEU A 24 -8.87 -0.88 -9.34
CA LEU A 24 -8.18 -2.16 -9.46
C LEU A 24 -7.14 -2.36 -8.35
N LEU A 25 -6.41 -1.31 -7.96
CA LEU A 25 -5.44 -1.37 -6.86
C LEU A 25 -6.13 -1.73 -5.55
N ASN A 26 -7.20 -1.00 -5.19
CA ASN A 26 -7.98 -1.31 -3.99
C ASN A 26 -8.52 -2.75 -4.02
N TYR A 27 -8.94 -3.23 -5.19
CA TYR A 27 -9.46 -4.60 -5.34
C TYR A 27 -8.37 -5.65 -5.14
N ALA A 28 -7.18 -5.43 -5.70
CA ALA A 28 -6.01 -6.28 -5.50
C ALA A 28 -5.52 -6.27 -4.05
N ASP A 29 -5.48 -5.10 -3.40
CA ASP A 29 -5.12 -4.92 -2.00
C ASP A 29 -6.06 -5.72 -1.09
N ILE A 30 -7.37 -5.74 -1.36
CA ILE A 30 -8.32 -6.57 -0.60
C ILE A 30 -8.02 -8.05 -0.76
N TYR A 31 -7.82 -8.54 -1.98
CA TYR A 31 -7.45 -9.94 -2.17
C TYR A 31 -6.16 -10.29 -1.44
N SER A 32 -5.17 -9.39 -1.46
CA SER A 32 -3.93 -9.55 -0.72
C SER A 32 -4.18 -9.63 0.79
N LEU A 33 -5.01 -8.74 1.35
CA LEU A 33 -5.38 -8.73 2.78
C LEU A 33 -6.20 -9.95 3.21
N MET A 34 -6.97 -10.54 2.29
CA MET A 34 -7.70 -11.79 2.51
C MET A 34 -6.81 -13.04 2.40
N GLY A 35 -5.55 -12.90 1.97
CA GLY A 35 -4.65 -14.02 1.73
C GLY A 35 -4.85 -14.71 0.37
N GLU A 36 -5.73 -14.18 -0.48
CA GLU A 36 -6.02 -14.65 -1.84
C GLU A 36 -4.94 -14.21 -2.82
N LYS A 37 -3.69 -14.60 -2.56
CA LYS A 37 -2.49 -14.09 -3.26
C LYS A 37 -2.54 -14.25 -4.78
N ALA A 38 -3.12 -15.36 -5.27
CA ALA A 38 -3.22 -15.61 -6.71
C ALA A 38 -4.14 -14.59 -7.40
N LYS A 39 -5.31 -14.31 -6.82
CA LYS A 39 -6.26 -13.31 -7.33
C LYS A 39 -5.68 -11.90 -7.25
N ALA A 40 -5.02 -11.57 -6.14
CA ALA A 40 -4.33 -10.29 -5.99
C ALA A 40 -3.28 -10.09 -7.10
N SER A 41 -2.44 -11.10 -7.34
CA SER A 41 -1.41 -11.07 -8.39
C SER A 41 -2.01 -10.85 -9.79
N GLU A 42 -3.11 -11.52 -10.11
CA GLU A 42 -3.80 -11.33 -11.40
C GLU A 42 -4.24 -9.88 -11.60
N VAL A 43 -4.85 -9.27 -10.58
CA VAL A 43 -5.32 -7.88 -10.65
C VAL A 43 -4.15 -6.89 -10.70
N TYR A 44 -3.09 -7.10 -9.93
CA TYR A 44 -1.88 -6.26 -10.03
C TYR A 44 -1.25 -6.32 -11.43
N LEU A 45 -1.23 -7.49 -12.07
CA LEU A 45 -0.75 -7.63 -13.45
C LEU A 45 -1.62 -6.86 -14.46
N GLN A 46 -2.93 -6.77 -14.23
CA GLN A 46 -3.82 -5.95 -15.05
C GLN A 46 -3.48 -4.45 -14.93
N ILE A 47 -3.15 -3.97 -13.73
CA ILE A 47 -2.68 -2.59 -13.52
C ILE A 47 -1.41 -2.34 -14.33
N LEU A 48 -0.45 -3.27 -14.30
CA LEU A 48 0.81 -3.12 -15.04
C LEU A 48 0.64 -3.21 -16.57
N ALA A 49 -0.39 -3.89 -17.05
CA ALA A 49 -0.74 -3.98 -18.47
C ALA A 49 -1.49 -2.73 -18.99
N SER A 50 -1.97 -1.86 -18.10
CA SER A 50 -2.61 -0.60 -18.49
C SER A 50 -1.61 0.39 -19.07
N ALA A 51 -2.09 1.30 -19.93
CA ALA A 51 -1.24 2.31 -20.56
C ALA A 51 -0.61 3.22 -19.48
N PRO A 52 0.72 3.44 -19.51
CA PRO A 52 1.37 4.36 -18.59
C PRO A 52 0.76 5.76 -18.69
N ALA A 53 0.38 6.34 -17.55
CA ALA A 53 -0.01 7.73 -17.44
C ALA A 53 0.59 8.30 -16.16
N SER A 54 1.17 9.51 -16.23
CA SER A 54 1.87 10.12 -15.11
C SER A 54 1.02 10.24 -13.84
N GLN A 55 -0.29 10.47 -14.00
CA GLN A 55 -1.24 10.62 -12.90
C GLN A 55 -1.46 9.32 -12.09
N VAL A 56 -1.11 8.15 -12.63
CA VAL A 56 -1.34 6.84 -11.98
C VAL A 56 -0.05 6.04 -11.80
N GLU A 57 1.12 6.68 -11.94
CA GLU A 57 2.40 5.98 -11.88
C GLU A 57 2.65 5.38 -10.48
N VAL A 58 2.26 6.08 -9.41
CA VAL A 58 2.40 5.59 -8.03
C VAL A 58 1.60 4.30 -7.80
N VAL A 59 0.41 4.17 -8.42
CA VAL A 59 -0.41 2.96 -8.38
C VAL A 59 0.31 1.78 -9.05
N ARG A 60 0.94 2.01 -10.21
CA ARG A 60 1.73 0.97 -10.90
C ARG A 60 2.93 0.54 -10.07
N ILE A 61 3.60 1.49 -9.41
CA ILE A 61 4.72 1.23 -8.51
C ILE A 61 4.30 0.40 -7.30
N GLN A 62 3.15 0.70 -6.68
CA GLN A 62 2.62 -0.12 -5.60
C GLN A 62 2.29 -1.54 -6.08
N ALA A 63 1.72 -1.69 -7.29
CA ALA A 63 1.48 -3.01 -7.88
C ALA A 63 2.78 -3.80 -8.08
N LEU A 64 3.88 -3.16 -8.54
CA LEU A 64 5.21 -3.79 -8.60
C LEU A 64 5.66 -4.29 -7.22
N ALA A 65 5.46 -3.49 -6.18
CA ALA A 65 5.84 -3.82 -4.81
C ALA A 65 5.10 -5.08 -4.32
N HIS A 66 3.78 -5.16 -4.51
CA HIS A 66 2.98 -6.32 -4.10
C HIS A 66 3.25 -7.58 -4.93
N LEU A 67 3.71 -7.43 -6.19
CA LEU A 67 4.15 -8.54 -7.03
C LEU A 67 5.56 -9.05 -6.68
N GLY A 68 6.23 -8.49 -5.67
CA GLY A 68 7.58 -8.89 -5.28
C GLY A 68 8.70 -8.28 -6.13
N ARG A 69 8.36 -7.38 -7.08
CA ARG A 69 9.33 -6.67 -7.94
C ARG A 69 9.92 -5.47 -7.18
N HIS A 70 10.42 -5.72 -5.98
CA HIS A 70 10.78 -4.67 -5.01
C HIS A 70 11.89 -3.73 -5.50
N GLN A 71 12.90 -4.26 -6.18
CA GLN A 71 14.01 -3.44 -6.68
C GLN A 71 13.54 -2.44 -7.74
N GLU A 72 12.68 -2.90 -8.66
CA GLU A 72 12.12 -2.06 -9.70
C GLU A 72 11.14 -1.02 -9.12
N ALA A 73 10.32 -1.43 -8.14
CA ALA A 73 9.45 -0.50 -7.42
C ALA A 73 10.24 0.58 -6.69
N LEU A 74 11.38 0.22 -6.06
CA LEU A 74 12.22 1.17 -5.33
C LEU A 74 12.89 2.18 -6.27
N ILE A 75 13.38 1.73 -7.43
CA ILE A 75 13.96 2.63 -8.45
C ILE A 75 12.88 3.59 -8.96
N ALA A 76 11.72 3.06 -9.35
CA ALA A 76 10.65 3.85 -9.92
C ALA A 76 10.07 4.87 -8.92
N ILE A 77 9.94 4.51 -7.62
CA ILE A 77 9.45 5.46 -6.62
C ILE A 77 10.46 6.57 -6.33
N ASP A 78 11.76 6.29 -6.41
CA ASP A 78 12.81 7.29 -6.24
C ASP A 78 12.86 8.26 -7.43
N GLU A 79 12.69 7.76 -8.66
CA GLU A 79 12.55 8.59 -9.86
C GLU A 79 11.29 9.46 -9.79
N TYR A 80 10.14 8.88 -9.40
CA TYR A 80 8.90 9.63 -9.23
C TYR A 80 9.04 10.75 -8.19
N LEU A 81 9.66 10.46 -7.05
CA LEU A 81 9.87 11.45 -5.99
C LEU A 81 10.90 12.53 -6.36
N ALA A 82 11.77 12.30 -7.35
CA ALA A 82 12.64 13.33 -7.89
C ALA A 82 11.86 14.40 -8.66
N GLU A 83 10.76 14.00 -9.33
CA GLU A 83 9.86 14.91 -10.04
C GLU A 83 8.78 15.51 -9.12
N TYR A 84 8.27 14.72 -8.18
CA TYR A 84 7.17 15.08 -7.28
C TYR A 84 7.58 14.98 -5.80
N PRO A 85 8.47 15.86 -5.32
CA PRO A 85 9.12 15.72 -4.01
C PRO A 85 8.19 15.90 -2.79
N ASP A 86 6.97 16.38 -3.01
CA ASP A 86 5.97 16.60 -1.96
C ASP A 86 4.73 15.67 -2.11
N SER A 87 4.84 14.59 -2.89
CA SER A 87 3.78 13.60 -3.00
C SER A 87 3.67 12.75 -1.73
N ALA A 88 2.65 13.02 -0.91
CA ALA A 88 2.35 12.27 0.30
C ALA A 88 2.13 10.77 0.01
N GLU A 89 1.39 10.47 -1.06
CA GLU A 89 1.11 9.11 -1.53
C GLU A 89 2.38 8.38 -1.94
N ALA A 90 3.29 9.04 -2.67
CA ALA A 90 4.53 8.42 -3.09
C ALA A 90 5.44 8.06 -1.90
N PHE A 91 5.47 8.89 -0.84
CA PHE A 91 6.16 8.53 0.40
C PHE A 91 5.49 7.38 1.16
N TYR A 92 4.16 7.25 1.09
CA TYR A 92 3.45 6.08 1.60
C TYR A 92 3.88 4.82 0.84
N VAL A 93 3.85 4.83 -0.50
CA VAL A 93 4.27 3.69 -1.32
C VAL A 93 5.76 3.36 -1.10
N LYS A 94 6.62 4.36 -0.98
CA LYS A 94 8.03 4.16 -0.63
C LYS A 94 8.19 3.48 0.72
N SER A 95 7.42 3.89 1.73
CA SER A 95 7.44 3.25 3.05
C SER A 95 6.95 1.80 3.01
N LEU A 96 5.94 1.51 2.18
CA LEU A 96 5.45 0.15 1.92
C LEU A 96 6.57 -0.71 1.30
N ILE A 97 7.20 -0.24 0.22
CA ILE A 97 8.31 -0.95 -0.45
C ILE A 97 9.42 -1.25 0.54
N GLN A 98 9.87 -0.24 1.30
CA GLN A 98 10.92 -0.37 2.31
C GLN A 98 10.55 -1.32 3.44
N THR A 99 9.26 -1.40 3.80
CA THR A 99 8.78 -2.35 4.79
C THR A 99 8.82 -3.78 4.27
N LEU A 100 8.42 -3.99 3.00
CA LEU A 100 8.43 -5.30 2.35
C LEU A 100 9.84 -5.89 2.17
N ILE A 101 10.86 -5.02 2.02
CA ILE A 101 12.28 -5.43 1.97
C ILE A 101 12.97 -5.39 3.34
N GLU A 102 12.22 -5.23 4.43
CA GLU A 102 12.71 -5.20 5.81
C GLU A 102 13.68 -4.05 6.16
N GLU A 103 13.73 -3.00 5.34
CA GLU A 103 14.50 -1.78 5.59
C GLU A 103 13.78 -0.84 6.57
N LYS A 104 13.64 -1.30 7.81
CA LYS A 104 12.80 -0.70 8.87
C LYS A 104 13.09 0.78 9.13
N TYR A 105 14.36 1.20 9.15
CA TYR A 105 14.71 2.60 9.42
C TYR A 105 14.27 3.52 8.29
N SER A 106 14.53 3.12 7.05
CA SER A 106 14.12 3.84 5.85
C SER A 106 12.59 3.90 5.76
N ALA A 107 11.91 2.77 6.01
CA ALA A 107 10.46 2.69 6.04
C ALA A 107 9.85 3.69 7.03
N MET A 108 10.37 3.77 8.26
CA MET A 108 9.90 4.73 9.27
C MET A 108 10.14 6.19 8.87
N ALA A 109 11.23 6.49 8.16
CA ALA A 109 11.52 7.83 7.66
C ALA A 109 10.53 8.24 6.56
N SER A 110 10.29 7.38 5.58
CA SER A 110 9.31 7.63 4.50
C SER A 110 7.88 7.70 5.05
N LEU A 111 7.52 6.81 5.98
CA LEU A 111 6.24 6.83 6.69
C LEU A 111 6.02 8.18 7.36
N LYS A 112 6.99 8.66 8.15
CA LYS A 112 6.91 9.96 8.81
C LYS A 112 6.69 11.08 7.78
N LYS A 113 7.47 11.10 6.70
CA LYS A 113 7.37 12.12 5.66
C LYS A 113 6.01 12.13 4.97
N SER A 114 5.41 10.97 4.71
CA SER A 114 4.06 10.89 4.14
C SER A 114 3.00 11.53 5.04
N ILE A 115 3.06 11.26 6.36
CA ILE A 115 2.09 11.78 7.33
C ILE A 115 2.27 13.30 7.50
N ASP A 116 3.53 13.76 7.55
CA ASP A 116 3.84 15.20 7.60
C ASP A 116 3.30 15.95 6.37
N LEU A 117 3.21 15.27 5.22
CA LEU A 117 2.63 15.78 3.97
C LEU A 117 1.11 15.58 3.86
N GLY A 118 0.46 15.03 4.89
CA GLY A 118 -1.00 14.89 4.96
C GLY A 118 -1.55 13.51 4.60
N TRP A 119 -0.71 12.49 4.40
CA TRP A 119 -1.20 11.12 4.24
C TRP A 119 -1.87 10.61 5.52
N SER A 120 -3.00 9.92 5.37
CA SER A 120 -3.76 9.45 6.53
C SER A 120 -2.99 8.34 7.29
N PRO A 121 -2.81 8.48 8.61
CA PRO A 121 -2.28 7.42 9.47
C PRO A 121 -3.02 6.08 9.38
N SER A 122 -4.30 6.10 8.99
CA SER A 122 -5.14 4.90 8.92
C SER A 122 -4.63 3.85 7.95
N PHE A 123 -3.87 4.22 6.92
CA PHE A 123 -3.30 3.26 5.97
C PHE A 123 -2.15 2.43 6.58
N TYR A 124 -1.53 2.93 7.66
CA TYR A 124 -0.47 2.19 8.35
C TYR A 124 -0.99 1.09 9.28
N ARG A 125 -2.31 0.90 9.38
CA ARG A 125 -2.90 -0.23 10.10
C ARG A 125 -2.96 -1.53 9.29
N LEU A 126 -2.57 -1.47 8.01
CA LEU A 126 -2.62 -2.59 7.08
C LEU A 126 -1.52 -3.62 7.38
N SER A 127 -1.82 -4.90 7.20
CA SER A 127 -1.01 -6.01 7.73
C SER A 127 0.42 -6.08 7.17
N TRP A 128 0.67 -5.51 6.00
CA TRP A 128 2.01 -5.40 5.43
C TRP A 128 2.95 -4.45 6.21
N PHE A 129 2.43 -3.62 7.11
CA PHE A 129 3.25 -2.81 8.02
C PHE A 129 3.63 -3.51 9.32
N LYS A 130 3.20 -4.76 9.53
CA LYS A 130 3.32 -5.46 10.82
C LYS A 130 4.78 -5.64 11.29
N THR A 131 5.74 -5.72 10.38
CA THR A 131 7.17 -5.80 10.73
C THR A 131 7.68 -4.54 11.44
N LEU A 132 7.00 -3.40 11.25
CA LEU A 132 7.32 -2.13 11.92
C LEU A 132 6.85 -2.07 13.37
N CYS A 133 6.08 -3.03 13.89
CA CYS A 133 5.57 -3.01 15.27
C CYS A 133 6.67 -2.92 16.35
N HIS A 134 7.90 -3.35 16.01
CA HIS A 134 9.07 -3.23 16.89
C HIS A 134 9.74 -1.85 16.84
N SER A 135 9.23 -0.91 16.03
CA SER A 135 9.74 0.47 15.97
C SER A 135 9.16 1.26 17.14
N PRO A 136 9.98 1.75 18.08
CA PRO A 136 9.50 2.43 19.29
C PRO A 136 8.74 3.73 18.98
N SER A 137 8.91 4.31 17.79
CA SER A 137 8.24 5.53 17.36
C SER A 137 7.00 5.30 16.51
N LEU A 138 6.63 4.05 16.19
CA LEU A 138 5.48 3.78 15.31
C LEU A 138 4.17 4.26 15.93
N GLU A 139 3.90 3.90 17.18
CA GLU A 139 2.67 4.29 17.87
C GLU A 139 2.48 5.81 17.90
N LEU A 140 3.55 6.56 18.18
CA LEU A 140 3.50 8.03 18.17
C LEU A 140 3.14 8.59 16.78
N ARG A 141 3.53 7.90 15.70
CA ARG A 141 3.32 8.37 14.32
C ARG A 141 1.93 8.04 13.82
N ILE A 142 1.46 6.82 14.07
CA ILE A 142 0.20 6.33 13.50
C ILE A 142 -0.98 6.45 14.47
N GLY A 143 -0.72 6.80 15.74
CA GLY A 143 -1.72 6.88 16.79
C GLY A 143 -1.98 5.51 17.43
N THR A 144 -2.34 5.53 18.72
CA THR A 144 -2.58 4.32 19.52
C THR A 144 -3.65 3.41 18.92
N GLU A 145 -4.74 3.95 18.38
CA GLU A 145 -5.80 3.15 17.76
C GLU A 145 -5.26 2.27 16.61
N HIS A 146 -4.55 2.88 15.65
CA HIS A 146 -4.01 2.18 14.48
C HIS A 146 -2.87 1.25 14.86
N PHE A 147 -2.06 1.63 15.85
CA PHE A 147 -1.01 0.78 16.40
C PHE A 147 -1.57 -0.47 17.07
N THR A 148 -2.57 -0.32 17.94
CA THR A 148 -3.25 -1.46 18.58
C THR A 148 -3.86 -2.39 17.53
N TYR A 149 -4.53 -1.83 16.51
CA TYR A 149 -5.08 -2.63 15.40
C TYR A 149 -4.01 -3.45 14.68
N LEU A 150 -2.87 -2.84 14.34
CA LEU A 150 -1.79 -3.50 13.62
C LEU A 150 -1.03 -4.52 14.48
N CYS A 151 -0.66 -4.14 15.69
CA CYS A 151 0.39 -4.80 16.48
C CYS A 151 -0.13 -5.64 17.65
N GLN A 152 -1.34 -5.39 18.12
CA GLN A 152 -1.88 -6.03 19.33
C GLN A 152 -3.09 -6.92 19.07
N VAL A 153 -3.72 -6.83 17.88
CA VAL A 153 -4.77 -7.76 17.49
C VAL A 153 -4.15 -9.14 17.21
N GLN A 154 -4.45 -10.10 18.08
CA GLN A 154 -4.22 -11.51 17.79
C GLN A 154 -5.17 -11.92 16.66
N ILE A 155 -4.62 -12.38 15.53
CA ILE A 155 -5.42 -13.09 14.54
C ILE A 155 -5.77 -14.43 15.19
N THR A 156 -6.95 -14.52 15.78
CA THR A 156 -7.55 -15.82 16.10
C THR A 156 -7.82 -16.50 14.76
N ASN A 157 -7.05 -17.55 14.48
CA ASN A 157 -7.31 -18.49 13.38
C ASN A 157 -8.69 -19.13 13.53
#